data_AF-A0A924H5Z1-F1
#
_entry.id   AF-A0A924H5Z1-F1
#
_cell.length_a   1.000
_cell.length_b   1.000
_cell.length_c   1.000
_cell.angle_alpha   90.00
_cell.angle_beta   90.00
_cell.angle_gamma   90.00
#
_symmetry.space_group_name_H-M   'P 1'
#
loop_
_entity.id
_entity.type
_entity.pdbx_description
1 polymer ?
#
loop_
_entity_poly.entity_id
_entity_poly.type
_entity_poly.pdbx_seq_one_letter_code
_entity_poly.pdbx_strand_id
1 'polypeptide(L)'
;MKLFATSIISAVLALSCLTSFAAGDTKPEPAKAAKPVAYKPDVVKGQASFTVCAGCHGVDGNSGTPAYPKLAQQHPEYLVKQLTEYKSGKRANAIMVGFASALSEE
;
A
#
# COMPACT_ATOMS: atom_id res chain seq x y z
N MET A 1 23.70 25.98 -51.62
CA MET A 1 23.58 27.44 -51.84
C MET A 1 22.15 27.84 -51.53
N LYS A 2 21.93 28.74 -50.54
CA LYS A 2 20.81 29.71 -50.43
C LYS A 2 19.38 29.12 -50.45
N LEU A 3 18.42 29.37 -49.56
CA LEU A 3 18.06 30.45 -48.62
C LEU A 3 16.82 29.94 -47.88
N PHE A 4 16.74 30.02 -46.55
CA PHE A 4 15.51 30.12 -45.70
C PHE A 4 16.04 30.25 -44.25
N ALA A 5 16.45 31.38 -43.68
CA ALA A 5 15.87 32.73 -43.67
C ALA A 5 14.42 32.76 -43.16
N THR A 6 14.19 32.40 -41.89
CA THR A 6 13.11 32.97 -41.06
C THR A 6 13.38 32.73 -39.57
N SER A 7 13.68 33.82 -38.85
CA SER A 7 13.08 34.20 -37.55
C SER A 7 13.35 33.28 -36.35
N ILE A 8 14.15 33.57 -35.32
CA ILE A 8 14.30 34.77 -34.47
C ILE A 8 12.99 35.58 -34.36
N ILE A 9 12.22 35.30 -33.29
CA ILE A 9 11.05 35.98 -32.67
C ILE A 9 10.33 34.79 -31.98
N SER A 10 10.27 34.58 -30.66
CA SER A 10 9.92 35.51 -29.58
C SER A 10 10.54 35.05 -28.27
N ALA A 11 11.20 35.98 -27.59
CA ALA A 11 11.24 35.98 -26.14
C ALA A 11 9.87 36.43 -25.61
N VAL A 12 9.55 35.98 -24.38
CA VAL A 12 8.54 36.55 -23.46
C VAL A 12 7.08 36.22 -23.76
N LEU A 13 6.51 35.19 -23.08
CA LEU A 13 5.24 35.33 -22.35
C LEU A 13 4.97 34.12 -21.42
N ALA A 14 4.59 34.44 -20.17
CA ALA A 14 3.84 33.60 -19.22
C ALA A 14 4.57 32.33 -18.69
N LEU A 15 5.15 32.30 -17.49
CA LEU A 15 4.59 32.75 -16.20
C LEU A 15 3.09 32.49 -16.09
N SER A 16 2.66 31.23 -16.12
CA SER A 16 1.31 30.78 -15.71
C SER A 16 1.19 29.25 -15.76
N CYS A 17 1.67 28.55 -14.73
CA CYS A 17 1.14 27.24 -14.30
C CYS A 17 1.61 26.92 -12.85
N LEU A 18 1.65 27.96 -12.00
CA LEU A 18 1.50 27.79 -10.56
C LEU A 18 0.01 27.94 -10.26
N THR A 19 -0.76 26.91 -10.59
CA THR A 19 -2.16 26.82 -10.17
C THR A 19 -2.36 25.50 -9.45
N SER A 20 -2.51 25.64 -8.14
CA SER A 20 -3.25 24.74 -7.26
C SER A 20 -2.70 23.34 -7.09
N PHE A 21 -1.66 23.21 -6.27
CA PHE A 21 -1.75 22.25 -5.18
C PHE A 21 -2.42 22.98 -4.01
N ALA A 22 -3.76 23.01 -4.04
CA ALA A 22 -4.51 23.16 -2.80
C ALA A 22 -4.19 21.92 -1.98
N ALA A 23 -3.14 22.02 -1.16
CA ALA A 23 -2.95 21.15 -0.02
C ALA A 23 -4.17 21.39 0.86
N GLY A 24 -5.21 20.58 0.65
CA GLY A 24 -6.28 20.48 1.62
C GLY A 24 -5.62 20.16 2.96
N ASP A 25 -5.97 20.94 3.97
CA ASP A 25 -5.62 20.72 5.36
C ASP A 25 -6.25 19.43 5.90
N THR A 26 -6.04 18.29 5.26
CA THR A 26 -6.15 17.01 5.94
C THR A 26 -4.85 16.86 6.72
N LYS A 27 -4.80 17.49 7.89
CA LYS A 27 -3.89 17.08 8.96
C LYS A 27 -4.01 15.55 9.02
N PRO A 28 -2.92 14.78 8.81
CA PRO A 28 -2.97 13.35 9.03
C PRO A 28 -3.45 13.17 10.46
N GLU A 29 -4.69 12.70 10.62
CA GLU A 29 -5.16 12.32 11.93
C GLU A 29 -4.17 11.26 12.42
N PRO A 30 -3.57 11.43 13.61
CA PRO A 30 -2.62 10.46 14.11
C PRO A 30 -3.32 9.12 14.09
N ALA A 31 -2.86 8.22 13.21
CA ALA A 31 -3.28 6.84 13.21
C ALA A 31 -3.15 6.40 14.66
N LYS A 32 -4.30 6.13 15.31
CA LYS A 32 -4.35 5.76 16.71
C LYS A 32 -3.39 4.60 16.85
N ALA A 33 -2.21 4.88 17.40
CA ALA A 33 -1.12 3.93 17.38
C ALA A 33 -1.63 2.69 18.09
N ALA A 34 -1.73 1.58 17.35
CA ALA A 34 -1.98 0.29 17.96
C ALA A 34 -0.92 0.18 19.05
N LYS A 35 -1.36 0.04 20.31
CA LYS A 35 -0.44 -0.07 21.45
C LYS A 35 0.55 -1.17 21.10
N PRO A 36 1.86 -1.01 21.35
CA PRO A 36 2.81 -2.10 21.19
C PRO A 36 2.43 -3.17 22.20
N VAL A 37 1.60 -4.11 21.78
CA VAL A 37 1.41 -5.34 22.52
C VAL A 37 2.70 -6.09 22.27
N ALA A 38 3.44 -6.39 23.34
CA ALA A 38 4.56 -7.32 23.27
C ALA A 38 3.97 -8.71 22.97
N TYR A 39 3.58 -8.91 21.71
CA TYR A 39 2.97 -10.12 21.24
C TYR A 39 4.09 -11.12 20.96
N LYS A 40 4.10 -12.22 21.70
CA LYS A 40 4.88 -13.39 21.30
C LYS A 40 4.08 -14.12 20.23
N PRO A 41 4.55 -14.16 18.97
CA PRO A 41 3.82 -14.84 17.91
C PRO A 41 3.69 -16.33 18.21
N ASP A 42 2.46 -16.84 18.22
CA ASP A 42 2.17 -18.26 18.21
C ASP A 42 2.23 -18.76 16.76
N VAL A 43 3.36 -19.39 16.42
CA VAL A 43 3.62 -19.90 15.06
C VAL A 43 2.64 -21.02 14.69
N VAL A 44 2.17 -21.81 15.65
CA VAL A 44 1.22 -22.91 15.40
C VAL A 44 -0.16 -22.34 15.07
N LYS A 45 -0.65 -21.39 15.88
CA LYS A 45 -1.90 -20.66 15.59
C LYS A 45 -1.81 -19.90 14.26
N GLY A 46 -0.68 -19.25 14.01
CA GLY A 46 -0.41 -18.53 12.77
C GLY A 46 -0.47 -19.44 11.54
N GLN A 47 0.19 -20.61 11.60
CA GLN A 47 0.19 -21.59 10.52
C GLN A 47 -1.20 -22.17 10.27
N ALA A 48 -1.96 -22.49 11.33
CA ALA A 48 -3.35 -22.96 11.19
C ALA A 48 -4.23 -21.90 10.51
N SER A 49 -4.11 -20.64 10.94
CA SER A 49 -4.86 -19.50 10.37
C SER A 49 -4.48 -19.22 8.91
N PHE A 50 -3.23 -19.51 8.52
CA PHE A 50 -2.74 -19.29 7.15
C PHE A 50 -3.40 -20.19 6.10
N THR A 51 -4.06 -21.28 6.50
CA THR A 51 -4.67 -22.25 5.58
C THR A 51 -5.59 -21.61 4.55
N VAL A 52 -6.40 -20.61 4.94
CA VAL A 52 -7.28 -19.90 4.00
C VAL A 52 -6.51 -18.95 3.08
N CYS A 53 -5.43 -18.36 3.58
CA CYS A 53 -4.56 -17.43 2.86
C CYS A 53 -3.79 -18.14 1.74
N ALA A 54 -3.42 -19.40 1.97
CA ALA A 54 -2.66 -20.23 1.04
C ALA A 54 -3.35 -20.41 -0.32
N GLY A 55 -4.69 -20.34 -0.37
CA GLY A 55 -5.47 -20.47 -1.61
C GLY A 55 -5.10 -19.42 -2.67
N CYS A 56 -4.67 -18.24 -2.24
CA CYS A 56 -4.23 -17.17 -3.14
C CYS A 56 -2.73 -16.91 -3.04
N HIS A 57 -2.16 -16.93 -1.84
CA HIS A 57 -0.77 -16.54 -1.59
C HIS A 57 0.24 -17.67 -1.73
N GLY A 58 -0.21 -18.90 -2.04
CA GLY A 58 0.62 -20.10 -2.07
C GLY A 58 0.74 -20.76 -0.70
N VAL A 59 0.91 -22.08 -0.68
CA VAL A 59 0.97 -22.91 0.53
C VAL A 59 2.12 -22.55 1.47
N ASP A 60 3.18 -21.98 0.92
CA ASP A 60 4.38 -21.49 1.61
C ASP A 60 4.49 -19.96 1.59
N GLY A 61 3.45 -19.27 1.14
CA GLY A 61 3.45 -17.82 0.93
C GLY A 61 4.18 -17.37 -0.35
N ASN A 62 4.59 -18.29 -1.23
CA ASN A 62 5.14 -17.95 -2.55
C ASN A 62 4.10 -18.14 -3.65
N SER A 63 3.24 -17.14 -3.84
CA SER A 63 2.29 -17.12 -4.95
C SER A 63 3.00 -17.37 -6.31
N GLY A 64 2.40 -18.24 -7.12
CA GLY A 64 2.83 -18.52 -8.49
C GLY A 64 2.34 -17.50 -9.53
N THR A 65 1.53 -16.53 -9.12
CA THR A 65 0.96 -15.48 -9.99
C THR A 65 1.29 -14.09 -9.45
N PRO A 66 1.56 -13.09 -10.32
CA PRO A 66 1.77 -11.71 -9.89
C PRO A 66 0.50 -11.05 -9.32
N ALA A 67 -0.69 -11.62 -9.54
CA ALA A 67 -1.95 -11.08 -9.02
C ALA A 67 -2.03 -11.12 -7.48
N TYR A 68 -1.36 -12.09 -6.86
CA TYR A 68 -1.29 -12.23 -5.41
C TYR A 68 0.16 -12.07 -4.94
N PRO A 69 0.44 -11.13 -4.03
CA PRO A 69 1.80 -10.89 -3.57
C PRO A 69 2.35 -12.08 -2.79
N LYS A 70 3.66 -12.28 -2.86
CA LYS A 70 4.38 -13.21 -2.00
C LYS A 70 4.42 -12.68 -0.57
N LEU A 71 4.15 -13.55 0.39
CA LEU A 71 4.17 -13.28 1.82
C LEU A 71 5.40 -13.92 2.49
N ALA A 72 5.98 -14.94 1.87
CA ALA A 72 7.20 -15.58 2.35
C ALA A 72 8.34 -14.55 2.50
N GLN A 73 9.10 -14.66 3.59
CA GLN A 73 10.24 -13.79 3.91
C GLN A 73 9.90 -12.29 4.05
N GLN A 74 8.63 -11.93 4.17
CA GLN A 74 8.24 -10.55 4.47
C GLN A 74 8.51 -10.22 5.95
N HIS A 75 8.80 -8.95 6.22
CA HIS A 75 8.94 -8.46 7.59
C HIS A 75 7.62 -8.67 8.38
N PRO A 76 7.66 -9.31 9.56
CA PRO A 76 6.46 -9.55 10.35
C PRO A 76 5.67 -8.28 10.65
N GLU A 77 6.36 -7.19 10.96
CA GLU A 77 5.76 -5.88 11.27
C GLU A 77 5.03 -5.30 10.07
N TYR A 78 5.55 -5.55 8.85
CA TYR A 78 4.88 -5.14 7.63
C TYR A 78 3.59 -5.92 7.43
N LEU A 79 3.62 -7.25 7.59
CA LEU A 79 2.43 -8.09 7.45
C LEU A 79 1.33 -7.68 8.42
N VAL A 80 1.68 -7.50 9.70
CA VAL A 80 0.74 -7.03 10.73
C VAL A 80 0.17 -5.67 10.34
N LYS A 81 1.03 -4.69 9.99
CA LYS A 81 0.58 -3.37 9.54
C LYS A 81 -0.41 -3.46 8.39
N GLN A 82 -0.13 -4.26 7.36
CA GLN A 82 -1.00 -4.35 6.19
C GLN A 82 -2.35 -4.99 6.53
N LEU A 83 -2.38 -6.05 7.35
CA LEU A 83 -3.62 -6.64 7.83
C LEU A 83 -4.44 -5.65 8.66
N THR A 84 -3.81 -4.90 9.57
CA THR A 84 -4.49 -3.84 10.34
C THR A 84 -5.00 -2.71 9.44
N GLU A 85 -4.24 -2.31 8.42
CA GLU A 85 -4.65 -1.27 7.47
C GLU A 85 -5.82 -1.74 6.58
N TYR A 86 -5.86 -3.01 6.18
CA TYR A 86 -7.04 -3.58 5.50
C TYR A 86 -8.25 -3.62 6.42
N LYS A 87 -8.09 -4.13 7.65
CA LYS A 87 -9.17 -4.25 8.64
C LYS A 87 -9.81 -2.91 9.01
N SER A 88 -8.99 -1.86 9.12
CA SER A 88 -9.45 -0.49 9.41
C SER A 88 -9.97 0.27 8.18
N GLY A 89 -9.80 -0.28 6.98
CA GLY A 89 -10.14 0.40 5.73
C GLY A 89 -9.12 1.46 5.27
N LYS A 90 -8.06 1.72 6.05
CA LYS A 90 -6.98 2.64 5.65
C LYS A 90 -6.28 2.19 4.36
N ARG A 91 -6.19 0.88 4.13
CA ARG A 91 -5.80 0.29 2.86
C ARG A 91 -7.03 -0.35 2.22
N ALA A 92 -7.50 0.23 1.11
CA ALA A 92 -8.67 -0.28 0.41
C ALA A 92 -8.32 -1.49 -0.46
N ASN A 93 -9.00 -2.61 -0.23
CA ASN A 93 -9.00 -3.77 -1.12
C ASN A 93 -10.26 -4.62 -0.84
N ALA A 94 -11.12 -4.78 -1.85
CA ALA A 94 -12.41 -5.46 -1.68
C ALA A 94 -12.29 -6.92 -1.20
N ILE A 95 -11.18 -7.60 -1.54
CA ILE A 95 -10.93 -8.98 -1.14
C ILE A 95 -10.36 -9.03 0.28
N MET A 96 -9.24 -8.33 0.49
CA MET A 96 -8.48 -8.44 1.75
C MET A 96 -9.19 -7.83 2.96
N VAL A 97 -10.10 -6.87 2.76
CA VAL A 97 -10.93 -6.35 3.88
C VAL A 97 -11.71 -7.48 4.54
N GLY A 98 -12.38 -8.34 3.76
CA GLY A 98 -13.17 -9.45 4.32
C GLY A 98 -12.34 -10.43 5.14
N PHE A 99 -11.15 -10.80 4.64
CA PHE A 99 -10.24 -11.70 5.36
C PHE A 99 -9.64 -11.05 6.60
N ALA A 100 -9.18 -9.80 6.50
CA ALA A 100 -8.57 -9.10 7.62
C ALA A 100 -9.58 -8.80 8.75
N SER A 101 -10.84 -8.54 8.41
CA SER A 101 -11.91 -8.32 9.41
C SER A 101 -12.22 -9.54 10.27
N ALA A 102 -11.93 -10.76 9.80
CA ALA A 102 -12.15 -11.99 10.55
C ALA A 102 -11.02 -12.32 11.55
N LEU A 103 -9.89 -11.60 11.51
CA LEU A 103 -8.73 -11.87 12.37
C LEU A 103 -8.83 -11.13 13.71
N SER A 104 -8.34 -11.77 14.77
CA SER A 104 -7.98 -11.11 16.02
C SER A 104 -6.73 -10.23 15.83
N GLU A 105 -6.44 -9.35 16.79
CA GLU A 105 -5.17 -8.60 16.82
C GLU A 105 -3.98 -9.48 17.24
N GLU A 106 -4.26 -10.73 17.64
CA GLU A 106 -3.31 -11.78 18.05
C GLU A 106 -3.14 -12.83 16.97
#